data_AF-A0A819LW44-F1
#
_entry.id   AF-A0A819LW44-F1
#
_cell.length_a   1.000
_cell.length_b   1.000
_cell.length_c   1.000
_cell.angle_alpha   90.00
_cell.angle_beta   90.00
_cell.angle_gamma   90.00
#
_symmetry.space_group_name_H-M   'P 1'
#
loop_
_entity.id
_entity.type
_entity.pdbx_description
1 polymer ?
#
loop_
_entity_poly.entity_id
_entity_poly.type
_entity_poly.pdbx_seq_one_letter_code
_entity_poly.pdbx_strand_id
1 'polypeptide(L)'
;EDPSDEFVALRDLVSFELCHKYLPDVFSKESILKTNRLTKEMINKAKDICKLTKQETRRVYEMCLLRSINKNDQEQMKRFRLLVKQRIFEPLQFDKRRRLQLSDPALEALATDPEKRKKYLSTQYEYVLEHYQNILRAFDKYQDKLYK
;
A
#
# COMPACT_ATOMS: atom_id res chain seq x y z
N GLU A 1 18.91 8.47 -7.47
CA GLU A 1 18.19 7.75 -8.54
C GLU A 1 16.88 7.26 -7.96
N ASP A 2 15.76 7.55 -8.63
CA ASP A 2 14.49 6.95 -8.27
C ASP A 2 14.50 5.48 -8.75
N PRO A 3 14.04 4.52 -7.93
CA PRO A 3 14.04 3.12 -8.32
C PRO A 3 13.10 2.90 -9.51
N SER A 4 13.49 2.05 -10.46
CA SER A 4 12.59 1.62 -11.52
C SER A 4 11.39 0.86 -10.94
N ASP A 5 10.28 0.83 -11.69
CA ASP A 5 9.06 0.11 -11.27
C ASP A 5 9.32 -1.38 -10.98
N GLU A 6 10.28 -2.00 -11.68
CA GLU A 6 10.70 -3.38 -11.45
C GLU A 6 11.37 -3.57 -10.08
N PHE A 7 12.26 -2.65 -9.67
CA PHE A 7 12.87 -2.70 -8.34
C PHE A 7 11.83 -2.46 -7.25
N VAL A 8 10.88 -1.56 -7.48
CA VAL A 8 9.77 -1.31 -6.55
C VAL A 8 8.90 -2.56 -6.40
N ALA A 9 8.60 -3.24 -7.52
CA ALA A 9 7.83 -4.48 -7.52
C ALA A 9 8.55 -5.61 -6.78
N LEU A 10 9.84 -5.80 -7.05
CA LEU A 10 10.65 -6.80 -6.36
C LEU A 10 10.71 -6.54 -4.86
N ARG A 11 10.96 -5.29 -4.45
CA ARG A 11 10.99 -4.90 -3.04
C ARG A 11 9.67 -5.19 -2.34
N ASP A 12 8.55 -4.85 -2.96
CA ASP A 12 7.23 -5.09 -2.38
C ASP A 12 6.91 -6.58 -2.28
N LEU A 13 7.29 -7.37 -3.29
CA LEU A 13 7.13 -8.83 -3.27
C LEU A 13 7.92 -9.44 -2.11
N VAL A 14 9.20 -9.10 -1.98
CA VAL A 14 10.05 -9.58 -0.88
C VAL A 14 9.52 -9.12 0.47
N SER A 15 9.11 -7.85 0.60
CA SER A 15 8.54 -7.32 1.85
C SER A 15 7.26 -8.06 2.25
N PHE A 16 6.39 -8.33 1.27
CA PHE A 16 5.17 -9.09 1.48
C PHE A 16 5.47 -10.54 1.90
N GLU A 17 6.40 -11.21 1.21
CA GLU A 17 6.82 -12.58 1.54
C GLU A 17 7.43 -12.67 2.95
N LEU A 18 8.32 -11.75 3.32
CA LEU A 18 8.93 -11.71 4.64
C LEU A 18 7.86 -11.59 5.73
N CYS A 19 6.90 -10.67 5.59
CA CYS A 19 5.82 -10.54 6.56
C CYS A 19 4.89 -11.76 6.57
N HIS A 20 4.59 -12.34 5.41
CA HIS A 20 3.78 -13.55 5.33
C HIS A 20 4.45 -14.74 6.03
N LYS A 21 5.77 -14.90 5.87
CA LYS A 21 6.54 -16.01 6.43
C LYS A 21 6.84 -15.85 7.92
N TYR A 22 7.25 -14.66 8.34
CA TYR A 22 7.78 -14.43 9.69
C TYR A 22 6.79 -13.76 10.65
N LEU A 23 5.69 -13.18 10.15
CA LEU A 23 4.69 -12.48 10.96
C LEU A 23 3.25 -12.97 10.69
N PRO A 24 2.98 -14.29 10.63
CA PRO A 24 1.66 -14.81 10.29
C PRO A 24 0.59 -14.46 11.33
N ASP A 25 0.96 -14.29 12.60
CA ASP A 25 0.07 -13.88 13.69
C ASP A 25 -0.51 -12.47 13.45
N VAL A 26 0.30 -11.59 12.86
CA VAL A 26 0.00 -10.16 12.73
C VAL A 26 -0.56 -9.81 11.36
N PHE A 27 -0.09 -10.48 10.31
CA PHE A 27 -0.54 -10.27 8.93
C PHE A 27 -1.48 -11.37 8.41
N SER A 28 -2.04 -12.20 9.30
CA SER A 28 -3.12 -13.14 8.94
C SER A 28 -4.37 -12.42 8.44
N LYS A 29 -5.15 -13.11 7.61
CA LYS A 29 -6.47 -12.66 7.15
C LYS A 29 -7.36 -12.21 8.31
N GLU A 30 -7.40 -12.99 9.39
CA GLU A 30 -8.19 -12.69 10.59
C GLU A 30 -7.72 -11.41 11.29
N SER A 31 -6.42 -11.26 11.53
CA SER A 31 -5.84 -10.06 12.14
C SER A 31 -6.13 -8.80 11.32
N ILE A 32 -5.96 -8.89 9.99
CA ILE A 32 -6.16 -7.78 9.07
C ILE A 32 -7.63 -7.33 9.05
N LEU A 33 -8.57 -8.28 8.96
CA LEU A 33 -10.00 -7.99 8.96
C LEU A 33 -10.50 -7.48 10.32
N LYS A 34 -9.94 -8.00 11.43
CA LYS A 34 -10.30 -7.57 12.79
C LYS A 34 -9.86 -6.14 13.08
N THR A 35 -8.63 -5.78 12.69
CA THR A 35 -8.06 -4.46 12.99
C THR A 35 -8.60 -3.37 12.08
N ASN A 36 -8.82 -3.68 10.79
CA ASN A 36 -9.30 -2.76 9.75
C ASN A 36 -8.51 -1.42 9.66
N ARG A 37 -7.28 -1.39 10.22
CA ARG A 37 -6.31 -0.31 10.13
C ARG A 37 -4.90 -0.82 10.44
N LEU A 38 -3.88 -0.12 9.95
CA LEU A 38 -2.48 -0.38 10.33
C LEU A 38 -2.27 -0.03 11.82
N THR A 39 -1.88 -1.01 12.63
CA THR A 39 -1.64 -0.79 14.07
C THR A 39 -0.16 -0.55 14.38
N LYS A 40 0.12 0.03 15.55
CA LYS A 40 1.50 0.21 16.04
C LYS A 40 2.23 -1.12 16.21
N GLU A 41 1.51 -2.16 16.61
CA GLU A 41 2.07 -3.51 16.74
C GLU A 41 2.56 -4.03 15.39
N MET A 42 1.76 -3.88 14.33
CA MET A 42 2.17 -4.27 12.97
C MET A 42 3.44 -3.55 12.53
N ILE A 43 3.52 -2.24 12.82
CA ILE A 43 4.69 -1.43 12.48
C ILE A 43 5.92 -1.88 13.25
N ASN A 44 5.81 -2.07 14.57
CA ASN A 44 6.92 -2.46 15.42
C ASN A 44 7.44 -3.85 15.04
N LYS A 45 6.55 -4.85 14.90
CA LYS A 45 6.94 -6.21 14.51
C LYS A 45 7.56 -6.25 13.12
N ALA A 46 6.99 -5.55 12.14
CA ALA A 46 7.57 -5.47 10.79
C ALA A 46 8.95 -4.78 10.78
N LYS A 47 9.15 -3.76 11.62
CA LYS A 47 10.45 -3.10 11.78
C LYS A 47 11.46 -4.01 12.46
N ASP A 48 11.07 -4.72 13.52
CA ASP A 48 12.01 -5.49 14.33
C ASP A 48 12.43 -6.78 13.64
N ILE A 49 11.48 -7.47 13.00
CA ILE A 49 11.68 -8.80 12.40
C ILE A 49 12.03 -8.68 10.92
N CYS A 50 11.26 -7.91 10.14
CA CYS A 50 11.45 -7.80 8.69
C CYS A 50 12.26 -6.57 8.25
N LYS A 51 12.71 -5.73 9.20
CA LYS A 51 13.46 -4.49 8.96
C LYS A 51 12.75 -3.49 8.02
N LEU A 52 11.41 -3.54 7.98
CA LEU A 52 10.61 -2.66 7.14
C LEU A 52 10.41 -1.28 7.77
N THR A 53 10.42 -0.26 6.93
CA THR A 53 9.99 1.09 7.30
C THR A 53 8.47 1.15 7.46
N LYS A 54 7.96 2.17 8.17
CA LYS A 54 6.51 2.40 8.31
C LYS A 54 5.79 2.48 6.95
N GLN A 55 6.45 3.04 5.93
CA GLN A 55 5.87 3.18 4.59
C GLN A 55 5.74 1.82 3.89
N GLU A 56 6.79 1.00 3.95
CA GLU A 56 6.77 -0.38 3.41
C GLU A 56 5.76 -1.24 4.16
N THR A 57 5.72 -1.19 5.49
CA THR A 57 4.73 -1.92 6.29
C THR A 57 3.30 -1.54 5.90
N ARG A 58 3.05 -0.27 5.58
CA ARG A 58 1.73 0.17 5.11
C ARG A 58 1.35 -0.44 3.76
N ARG A 59 2.30 -0.52 2.81
CA ARG A 59 2.07 -1.20 1.53
C ARG A 59 1.76 -2.68 1.74
N VAL A 60 2.53 -3.35 2.61
CA VAL A 60 2.30 -4.76 2.97
C VAL A 60 0.91 -4.94 3.59
N TYR A 61 0.52 -4.10 4.56
CA TYR A 61 -0.82 -4.12 5.16
C TYR A 61 -1.92 -3.99 4.10
N GLU A 62 -1.78 -3.05 3.15
CA GLU A 62 -2.74 -2.86 2.07
C GLU A 62 -2.83 -4.08 1.14
N MET A 63 -1.69 -4.70 0.79
CA MET A 63 -1.66 -5.94 0.00
C MET A 63 -2.33 -7.10 0.75
N CYS A 64 -2.05 -7.28 2.05
CA CYS A 64 -2.73 -8.27 2.89
C CYS A 64 -4.24 -8.02 2.96
N LEU A 65 -4.66 -6.75 3.09
CA LEU A 65 -6.06 -6.36 3.11
C LEU A 65 -6.74 -6.67 1.78
N LEU A 66 -6.14 -6.27 0.66
CA LEU A 66 -6.66 -6.55 -0.68
C LEU A 66 -6.83 -8.05 -0.94
N ARG A 67 -5.92 -8.87 -0.43
CA ARG A 67 -6.00 -10.34 -0.50
C ARG A 67 -7.10 -10.91 0.42
N SER A 68 -7.42 -10.23 1.50
CA SER A 68 -8.34 -10.72 2.55
C SER A 68 -9.81 -10.36 2.32
N ILE A 69 -10.08 -9.21 1.70
CA ILE A 69 -11.44 -8.71 1.46
C ILE A 69 -12.17 -9.47 0.34
N ASN A 70 -13.50 -9.48 0.43
CA ASN A 70 -14.34 -9.95 -0.68
C ASN A 70 -14.44 -8.86 -1.76
N LYS A 71 -13.91 -9.14 -2.95
CA LYS A 71 -13.95 -8.18 -4.07
C LYS A 71 -15.34 -7.90 -4.62
N ASN A 72 -16.29 -8.80 -4.37
CA ASN A 72 -17.70 -8.62 -4.74
C ASN A 72 -18.47 -7.79 -3.70
N ASP A 73 -17.89 -7.57 -2.52
CA ASP A 73 -18.45 -6.70 -1.48
C ASP A 73 -18.05 -5.24 -1.77
N GLN A 74 -19.03 -4.47 -2.24
CA GLN A 74 -18.83 -3.05 -2.59
C GLN A 74 -18.40 -2.20 -1.39
N GLU A 75 -18.81 -2.55 -0.18
CA GLU A 75 -18.46 -1.80 1.02
C GLU A 75 -17.00 -2.04 1.40
N GLN A 76 -16.55 -3.30 1.41
CA GLN A 76 -15.14 -3.63 1.66
C GLN A 76 -14.21 -3.01 0.62
N MET A 77 -14.58 -3.10 -0.66
CA MET A 77 -13.82 -2.47 -1.74
C MET A 77 -13.80 -0.95 -1.64
N LYS A 78 -14.92 -0.32 -1.23
CA LYS A 78 -14.98 1.13 -0.98
C LYS A 78 -14.04 1.53 0.17
N ARG A 79 -14.04 0.79 1.27
CA ARG A 79 -13.14 1.03 2.43
C ARG A 79 -11.69 0.91 2.03
N PHE A 80 -11.32 -0.15 1.30
CA PHE A 80 -9.98 -0.33 0.75
C PHE A 80 -9.57 0.87 -0.13
N ARG A 81 -10.42 1.27 -1.07
CA ARG A 81 -10.15 2.41 -1.96
C ARG A 81 -9.91 3.71 -1.19
N LEU A 82 -10.70 3.99 -0.16
CA LEU A 82 -10.53 5.19 0.67
C LEU A 82 -9.21 5.18 1.43
N LEU A 83 -8.82 4.02 1.98
CA LEU A 83 -7.56 3.86 2.71
C LEU A 83 -6.35 4.12 1.82
N VAL A 84 -6.33 3.54 0.62
CA VAL A 84 -5.25 3.76 -0.36
C VAL A 84 -5.20 5.21 -0.82
N LYS A 85 -6.35 5.81 -1.17
CA LYS A 85 -6.42 7.23 -1.57
C LYS A 85 -5.96 8.17 -0.46
N GLN A 86 -6.28 7.87 0.79
CA GLN A 86 -5.81 8.64 1.94
C GLN A 86 -4.28 8.58 2.05
N ARG A 87 -3.66 7.42 1.83
CA ARG A 87 -2.20 7.31 1.78
C ARG A 87 -1.61 8.17 0.66
N ILE A 88 -2.15 8.08 -0.55
CA ILE A 88 -1.65 8.85 -1.70
C ILE A 88 -1.76 10.36 -1.42
N PHE A 89 -2.80 10.78 -0.71
CA PHE A 89 -3.04 12.18 -0.39
C PHE A 89 -2.23 12.69 0.81
N GLU A 90 -1.79 11.83 1.73
CA GLU A 90 -1.07 12.24 2.96
C GLU A 90 0.21 13.05 2.67
N PRO A 91 1.10 12.68 1.74
CA PRO A 91 2.24 13.51 1.36
C PRO A 91 1.86 14.90 0.84
N LEU A 92 0.70 15.02 0.18
CA LEU A 92 0.20 16.29 -0.36
C LEU A 92 -0.32 17.23 0.75
N GLN A 93 -0.70 16.70 1.92
CA GLN A 93 -1.20 17.49 3.04
C GLN A 93 -0.07 18.04 3.93
N PHE A 94 0.94 17.22 4.23
CA PHE A 94 1.83 17.47 5.37
C PHE A 94 2.88 18.56 5.16
N ASP A 95 3.02 19.10 3.96
CA ASP A 95 4.09 20.03 3.67
C ASP A 95 3.59 21.36 3.11
N LYS A 96 3.21 22.28 4.00
CA LYS A 96 3.19 23.71 3.63
C LYS A 96 4.61 24.19 3.27
N ARG A 97 5.65 23.64 3.93
CA ARG A 97 7.06 24.01 3.71
C ARG A 97 7.65 23.39 2.42
N ARG A 98 7.42 22.10 2.11
CA ARG A 98 7.79 21.60 0.77
C ARG A 98 6.94 22.17 -0.36
N ARG A 99 5.66 22.54 -0.15
CA ARG A 99 4.88 23.27 -1.18
C ARG A 99 5.56 24.58 -1.61
N LEU A 100 6.15 25.31 -0.65
CA LEU A 100 6.94 26.51 -0.90
C LEU A 100 8.32 26.24 -1.54
N GLN A 101 8.90 25.05 -1.34
CA GLN A 101 10.22 24.68 -1.90
C GLN A 101 10.13 23.97 -3.25
N LEU A 102 9.03 23.29 -3.55
CA LEU A 102 8.92 22.45 -4.74
C LEU A 102 8.58 23.25 -6.00
N SER A 103 7.98 24.45 -5.91
CA SER A 103 7.58 25.29 -7.06
C SER A 103 7.01 24.51 -8.24
N ASP A 104 6.40 23.34 -7.98
CA ASP A 104 5.91 22.43 -8.99
C ASP A 104 4.43 22.81 -9.22
N PRO A 105 4.11 23.42 -10.37
CA PRO A 105 2.77 23.88 -10.66
C PRO A 105 1.74 22.73 -10.63
N ALA A 106 2.17 21.49 -10.87
CA ALA A 106 1.30 20.32 -10.83
C ALA A 106 0.88 19.98 -9.40
N LEU A 107 1.81 20.01 -8.43
CA LEU A 107 1.51 19.76 -7.02
C LEU A 107 0.63 20.87 -6.42
N GLU A 108 0.84 22.12 -6.82
CA GLU A 108 0.00 23.24 -6.41
C GLU A 108 -1.43 23.12 -6.97
N ALA A 109 -1.56 22.77 -8.26
CA ALA A 109 -2.87 22.51 -8.87
C ALA A 109 -3.63 21.38 -8.16
N LEU A 110 -2.96 20.31 -7.73
CA LEU A 110 -3.58 19.25 -6.94
C LEU A 110 -4.02 19.71 -5.55
N ALA A 111 -3.37 20.72 -4.97
CA ALA A 111 -3.70 21.28 -3.66
C ALA A 111 -4.83 22.32 -3.70
N THR A 112 -5.05 22.99 -4.84
CA THR A 112 -6.05 24.06 -4.99
C THR A 112 -7.30 23.60 -5.73
N ASP A 113 -7.19 22.69 -6.70
CA ASP A 113 -8.28 22.22 -7.55
C ASP A 113 -8.81 20.84 -7.09
N PRO A 114 -10.04 20.77 -6.54
CA PRO A 114 -10.63 19.51 -6.09
C PRO A 114 -10.87 18.49 -7.19
N GLU A 115 -11.16 18.92 -8.43
CA GLU A 115 -11.42 18.02 -9.55
C GLU A 115 -10.13 17.39 -10.06
N LYS A 116 -9.08 18.19 -10.25
CA LYS A 116 -7.73 17.67 -10.59
C LYS A 116 -7.25 16.71 -9.52
N ARG A 117 -7.44 17.03 -8.23
CA ARG A 117 -7.12 16.12 -7.13
C ARG A 117 -7.88 14.82 -7.22
N LYS A 118 -9.21 14.87 -7.44
CA LYS A 118 -10.05 13.67 -7.53
C LYS A 118 -9.63 12.80 -8.70
N LYS A 119 -9.29 13.39 -9.85
CA LYS A 119 -8.77 12.69 -11.04
C LYS A 119 -7.44 12.02 -10.72
N TYR A 120 -6.47 12.78 -10.20
CA TYR A 120 -5.15 12.27 -9.81
C TYR A 120 -5.25 11.10 -8.81
N LEU A 121 -6.01 11.26 -7.72
CA LEU A 121 -6.18 10.20 -6.73
C LEU A 121 -6.85 8.94 -7.31
N SER A 122 -7.66 9.09 -8.35
CA SER A 122 -8.30 7.94 -9.00
C SER A 122 -7.30 7.20 -9.90
N THR A 123 -6.57 7.93 -10.74
CA THR A 123 -5.50 7.35 -11.58
C THR A 123 -4.41 6.67 -10.74
N GLN A 124 -3.94 7.34 -9.69
CA GLN A 124 -2.92 6.77 -8.80
C GLN A 124 -3.44 5.56 -8.02
N TYR A 125 -4.73 5.55 -7.65
CA TYR A 125 -5.35 4.38 -7.03
C TYR A 125 -5.38 3.19 -7.99
N GLU A 126 -5.74 3.39 -9.26
CA GLU A 126 -5.76 2.34 -10.27
C GLU A 126 -4.36 1.74 -10.48
N TYR A 127 -3.33 2.60 -10.59
CA TYR A 127 -1.93 2.16 -10.68
C TYR A 127 -1.52 1.30 -9.47
N VAL A 128 -1.81 1.76 -8.25
CA VAL A 128 -1.51 1.01 -7.02
C VAL A 128 -2.26 -0.32 -6.97
N LEU A 129 -3.53 -0.33 -7.38
CA LEU A 129 -4.36 -1.52 -7.38
C LEU A 129 -3.80 -2.57 -8.35
N GLU A 130 -3.45 -2.16 -9.56
CA GLU A 130 -2.84 -3.04 -10.56
C GLU A 130 -1.49 -3.60 -10.06
N HIS A 131 -0.65 -2.72 -9.52
CA HIS A 131 0.63 -3.10 -8.90
C HIS A 131 0.44 -4.18 -7.84
N TYR A 132 -0.46 -3.96 -6.88
CA TYR A 132 -0.74 -4.95 -5.83
C TYR A 132 -1.30 -6.26 -6.36
N GLN A 133 -2.16 -6.22 -7.37
CA GLN A 133 -2.64 -7.44 -8.00
C GLN A 133 -1.51 -8.22 -8.66
N ASN A 134 -0.56 -7.54 -9.31
CA ASN A 134 0.59 -8.18 -9.93
C ASN A 134 1.53 -8.82 -8.89
N ILE A 135 1.80 -8.12 -7.77
CA ILE A 135 2.58 -8.69 -6.65
C ILE A 135 1.90 -9.92 -6.07
N LEU A 136 0.60 -9.85 -5.78
CA LEU A 136 -0.14 -10.97 -5.21
C LEU A 136 -0.17 -12.18 -6.15
N ARG A 137 -0.38 -11.97 -7.46
CA ARG A 137 -0.31 -13.04 -8.47
C ARG A 137 1.08 -13.67 -8.53
N ALA A 138 2.14 -12.86 -8.49
CA ALA A 138 3.51 -13.36 -8.50
C ALA A 138 3.82 -14.19 -7.24
N PHE A 139 3.37 -13.71 -6.07
CA PHE A 139 3.52 -14.42 -4.81
C PHE A 139 2.78 -15.76 -4.82
N ASP A 140 1.53 -15.82 -5.26
CA ASP A 140 0.75 -17.06 -5.31
C ASP A 140 1.40 -18.09 -6.24
N LYS A 141 1.86 -17.64 -7.43
CA LYS A 141 2.60 -18.49 -8.37
C LYS A 141 3.92 -19.03 -7.78
N TYR A 142 4.57 -18.26 -6.91
CA TYR A 142 5.80 -18.68 -6.23
C TYR A 142 5.50 -19.72 -5.14
N GLN A 143 4.47 -19.51 -4.33
CA GLN A 143 4.05 -20.49 -3.32
C GLN A 143 3.64 -21.82 -3.97
N ASP A 144 2.88 -21.80 -5.06
CA ASP A 144 2.47 -23.02 -5.78
C ASP A 144 3.65 -23.86 -6.31
N LYS A 145 4.80 -23.24 -6.58
CA LYS A 145 6.01 -23.93 -7.05
C LYS A 145 6.83 -24.56 -5.93
N LEU A 146 6.75 -24.04 -4.71
CA LEU A 146 7.53 -24.53 -3.57
C LEU A 146 6.86 -25.70 -2.86
N TYR A 147 5.53 -25.81 -2.96
CA TYR A 147 4.72 -26.82 -2.25
C TYR A 147 4.03 -27.83 -3.18
N LYS A 148 4.52 -27.96 -4.42
CA LYS A 148 4.29 -29.08 -5.33
C LYS A 148 5.56 -29.93 -5.41
#